data_AF-A0A150N1D6-F1
#
_entry.id   AF-A0A150N1D6-F1
#
_cell.length_a   1.000
_cell.length_b   1.000
_cell.length_c   1.000
_cell.angle_alpha   90.00
_cell.angle_beta   90.00
_cell.angle_gamma   90.00
#
_symmetry.space_group_name_H-M   'P 1'
#
loop_
_entity.id
_entity.type
_entity.pdbx_description
1 polymer ?
#
loop_
_entity_poly.entity_id
_entity_poly.type
_entity_poly.pdbx_seq_one_letter_code
_entity_poly.pdbx_strand_id
1 'polypeptide(L)'
;MRSEMLQRKYYLICYDIENTKKRNKLAKWLLNYGIRVQKSVFEAYLSERDLEEMMQGAKPFIENGDSLRVYELTSEAYRNKRVIGEQLDYLPWENVII
;
A
#
# COMPACT_ATOMS: atom_id res chain seq x y z
N MET A 1 -2.96 17.59 -18.14
CA MET A 1 -1.63 17.01 -18.42
C MET A 1 -0.61 17.31 -17.32
N ARG A 2 -0.06 18.53 -17.15
CA ARG A 2 0.96 18.78 -16.10
C ARG A 2 0.41 18.74 -14.66
N SER A 3 -0.90 18.93 -14.50
CA SER A 3 -1.64 18.87 -13.24
C SER A 3 -2.01 17.45 -12.79
N GLU A 4 -2.13 16.48 -13.71
CA GLU A 4 -2.43 15.08 -13.37
C GLU A 4 -1.21 14.37 -12.79
N MET A 5 -0.01 14.66 -13.29
CA MET A 5 1.25 14.07 -12.80
C MET A 5 1.60 14.45 -11.34
N LEU A 6 0.97 15.49 -10.79
CA LEU A 6 1.18 15.96 -9.42
C LEU A 6 0.03 15.59 -8.47
N GLN A 7 -1.08 15.04 -8.98
CA GLN A 7 -2.21 14.69 -8.13
C GLN A 7 -1.96 13.35 -7.47
N ARG A 8 -1.70 13.39 -6.16
CA ARG A 8 -1.65 12.19 -5.34
C ARG A 8 -3.06 11.70 -5.02
N LYS A 9 -3.24 10.38 -4.99
CA LYS A 9 -4.50 9.71 -4.69
C LYS A 9 -4.32 8.68 -3.58
N TYR A 10 -5.42 8.36 -2.90
CA TYR A 10 -5.42 7.33 -1.87
C TYR A 10 -5.55 5.95 -2.50
N TYR A 11 -4.74 5.01 -2.03
CA TYR A 11 -4.78 3.62 -2.46
C TYR A 11 -4.89 2.68 -1.26
N LEU A 12 -5.74 1.66 -1.40
CA LEU A 12 -5.74 0.49 -0.54
C LEU A 12 -5.04 -0.65 -1.28
N ILE A 13 -4.01 -1.21 -0.67
CA ILE A 13 -3.18 -2.27 -1.24
C ILE A 13 -3.38 -3.52 -0.41
N CYS A 14 -3.93 -4.56 -1.00
CA CYS A 14 -4.19 -5.84 -0.34
C CYS A 14 -3.41 -6.95 -1.04
N TYR A 15 -2.78 -7.82 -0.29
CA TYR A 15 -2.14 -9.00 -0.85
C TYR A 15 -2.55 -10.29 -0.15
N ASP A 16 -2.51 -11.37 -0.91
CA ASP A 16 -2.64 -12.73 -0.41
C ASP A 16 -1.48 -13.54 -0.95
N ILE A 17 -0.56 -13.93 -0.07
CA ILE A 17 0.72 -14.57 -0.41
C ILE A 17 1.00 -15.68 0.60
N GLU A 18 1.08 -16.91 0.10
CA GLU A 18 1.29 -18.10 0.91
C GLU A 18 2.73 -18.16 1.42
N ASN A 19 3.69 -17.91 0.53
CA ASN A 19 5.11 -17.98 0.86
C ASN A 19 5.51 -16.87 1.84
N THR A 20 5.77 -17.25 3.09
CA THR A 20 6.12 -16.31 4.17
C THR A 20 7.36 -15.46 3.86
N LYS A 21 8.38 -16.01 3.17
CA LYS A 21 9.59 -15.25 2.82
C LYS A 21 9.27 -14.17 1.78
N LYS A 22 8.47 -14.49 0.76
CA LYS A 22 8.05 -13.51 -0.26
C LYS A 22 7.10 -12.46 0.32
N ARG A 23 6.12 -12.88 1.12
CA ARG A 23 5.23 -11.97 1.86
C ARG A 23 6.01 -10.95 2.68
N ASN A 24 7.04 -11.38 3.40
CA ASN A 24 7.86 -10.48 4.22
C ASN A 24 8.70 -9.52 3.35
N LYS A 25 9.18 -9.95 2.18
CA LYS A 25 9.89 -9.08 1.23
C LYS A 25 8.95 -8.05 0.60
N LEU A 26 7.76 -8.46 0.16
CA LEU A 26 6.75 -7.54 -0.34
C LEU A 26 6.35 -6.52 0.73
N ALA A 27 6.08 -6.96 1.95
CA ALA A 27 5.73 -6.04 3.04
C ALA A 27 6.84 -5.00 3.27
N LYS A 28 8.12 -5.40 3.23
CA LYS A 28 9.26 -4.46 3.32
C LYS A 28 9.31 -3.49 2.14
N TRP A 29 9.02 -3.95 0.93
CA TRP A 29 8.94 -3.10 -0.26
C TRP A 29 7.83 -2.05 -0.13
N LEU A 30 6.63 -2.47 0.29
CA LEU A 30 5.46 -1.60 0.43
C LEU A 30 5.61 -0.54 1.53
N LEU A 31 6.46 -0.75 2.53
CA LEU A 31 6.77 0.26 3.57
C LEU A 31 7.40 1.54 3.00
N ASN A 32 7.99 1.50 1.80
CA ASN A 32 8.53 2.70 1.14
C ASN A 32 7.43 3.58 0.54
N TYR A 33 6.21 3.06 0.39
CA TYR A 33 5.12 3.72 -0.34
C TYR A 33 3.88 3.98 0.52
N GLY A 34 3.76 3.31 1.66
CA GLY A 34 2.57 3.45 2.49
C GLY A 34 2.72 2.83 3.87
N ILE A 35 1.62 2.85 4.59
CA ILE A 35 1.55 2.36 5.96
C ILE A 35 0.86 1.01 5.99
N ARG A 36 1.48 0.06 6.67
CA ARG A 36 0.89 -1.24 6.95
C ARG A 36 -0.18 -1.10 8.02
N VAL A 37 -1.44 -1.30 7.65
CA VAL A 37 -2.59 -1.18 8.57
C VAL A 37 -3.11 -2.54 9.04
N GLN A 38 -2.83 -3.61 8.30
CA GLN A 38 -3.06 -4.99 8.73
C GLN A 38 -1.93 -5.91 8.24
N LYS A 39 -1.94 -7.17 8.67
CA LYS A 39 -0.94 -8.17 8.26
C LYS A 39 -0.74 -8.24 6.75
N SER A 40 -1.80 -8.06 5.97
CA SER A 40 -1.72 -8.10 4.51
C SER A 40 -2.38 -6.92 3.79
N VAL A 41 -2.48 -5.77 4.48
CA VAL A 41 -3.12 -4.56 3.94
C VAL A 41 -2.27 -3.33 4.24
N PHE A 42 -2.08 -2.51 3.22
CA PHE A 42 -1.40 -1.22 3.25
C PHE A 42 -2.33 -0.11 2.76
N GLU A 43 -2.17 1.08 3.33
CA GLU A 43 -2.76 2.32 2.82
C GLU A 43 -1.65 3.24 2.32
N ALA A 44 -1.86 3.88 1.17
CA ALA A 44 -0.86 4.75 0.56
C ALA A 44 -1.48 6.02 -0.02
N TYR A 45 -0.68 7.09 -0.12
CA TYR A 45 -1.06 8.34 -0.78
C TYR A 45 0.00 8.68 -1.84
N LEU A 46 -0.24 8.23 -3.06
CA LEU A 46 0.79 8.12 -4.11
C LEU A 46 0.42 8.92 -5.34
N SER A 47 1.44 9.38 -6.07
CA SER A 47 1.26 9.80 -7.46
C SER A 47 1.09 8.57 -8.35
N GLU A 48 0.60 8.76 -9.57
CA GLU A 48 0.50 7.66 -10.55
C GLU A 48 1.87 7.04 -10.85
N ARG A 49 2.93 7.86 -10.93
CA ARG A 49 4.31 7.39 -11.10
C ARG A 49 4.76 6.51 -9.93
N ASP A 50 4.54 6.95 -8.70
CA ASP A 50 4.95 6.18 -7.51
C ASP A 50 4.16 4.87 -7.42
N LEU A 51 2.88 4.89 -7.81
CA LEU A 51 2.04 3.70 -7.90
C LEU A 51 2.60 2.70 -8.92
N GLU A 52 2.95 3.15 -10.12
CA GLU A 52 3.53 2.29 -11.17
C GLU A 52 4.86 1.68 -10.73
N GLU A 53 5.73 2.46 -10.12
CA GLU A 53 7.02 2.00 -9.58
C GLU A 53 6.81 0.94 -8.50
N MET A 54 5.91 1.21 -7.55
CA MET A 54 5.53 0.27 -6.49
C MET A 54 5.03 -1.05 -7.08
N MET A 55 4.14 -0.99 -8.08
CA MET A 55 3.57 -2.15 -8.76
C MET A 55 4.63 -2.95 -9.50
N GLN A 56 5.55 -2.30 -10.21
CA GLN A 56 6.64 -2.96 -10.92
C GLN A 56 7.59 -3.68 -9.97
N GLY A 57 7.99 -3.01 -8.88
CA GLY A 57 8.87 -3.60 -7.86
C GLY A 57 8.20 -4.71 -7.04
N ALA A 58 6.87 -4.76 -7.00
CA ALA A 58 6.13 -5.81 -6.31
C ALA A 58 6.08 -7.14 -7.09
N LYS A 59 6.12 -7.11 -8.43
CA LYS A 59 5.98 -8.29 -9.31
C LYS A 59 6.87 -9.48 -8.94
N PRO A 60 8.17 -9.33 -8.61
CA PRO A 60 9.05 -10.46 -8.28
C PRO A 60 8.63 -11.25 -7.03
N PHE A 61 7.77 -10.67 -6.19
CA PHE A 61 7.30 -11.29 -4.95
C PHE A 61 5.99 -12.09 -5.12
N ILE A 62 5.37 -12.06 -6.30
CA ILE A 62 4.10 -12.73 -6.57
C ILE A 62 4.35 -14.03 -7.35
N GLU A 63 3.79 -15.15 -6.89
CA GLU A 63 3.83 -16.46 -7.58
C GLU A 63 2.45 -16.87 -8.11
N ASN A 64 2.39 -18.02 -8.79
CA ASN A 64 1.12 -18.62 -9.17
C ASN A 64 0.29 -18.93 -7.91
N GLY A 65 -0.94 -18.41 -7.87
CA GLY A 65 -1.85 -18.54 -6.73
C GLY A 65 -1.79 -17.36 -5.76
N ASP A 66 -0.72 -16.55 -5.79
CA ASP A 66 -0.64 -15.31 -5.03
C ASP A 66 -1.42 -14.19 -5.73
N SER A 67 -1.78 -13.14 -4.98
CA SER A 67 -2.40 -11.96 -5.56
C SER A 67 -2.02 -10.67 -4.84
N LEU A 68 -1.88 -9.60 -5.63
CA LEU A 68 -1.76 -8.22 -5.17
C LEU A 68 -2.88 -7.41 -5.84
N ARG A 69 -3.69 -6.73 -5.04
CA ARG A 69 -4.79 -5.88 -5.50
C ARG A 69 -4.58 -4.47 -5.01
N VAL A 70 -4.85 -3.51 -5.87
CA VAL A 70 -4.79 -2.08 -5.54
C VAL A 70 -6.10 -1.42 -5.92
N TYR A 71 -6.68 -0.70 -4.97
CA TYR A 71 -7.92 0.03 -5.15
C TYR A 71 -7.64 1.53 -4.97
N GLU A 72 -7.93 2.32 -5.99
CA GLU A 72 -8.00 3.78 -5.85
C GLU A 72 -9.22 4.13 -5.00
N LEU A 73 -9.03 5.00 -4.01
CA LEU A 73 -10.08 5.48 -3.13
C LEU A 73 -10.30 6.97 -3.36
N THR A 74 -11.56 7.39 -3.32
CA THR A 74 -11.89 8.80 -3.16
C THR A 74 -11.45 9.27 -1.77
N SER A 75 -11.19 10.58 -1.64
CA SER A 75 -10.86 11.17 -0.33
C SER A 75 -11.98 10.94 0.71
N GLU A 76 -13.23 10.89 0.25
CA GLU A 76 -14.38 10.59 1.11
C GLU A 76 -14.38 9.14 1.58
N ALA A 77 -14.18 8.17 0.69
CA ALA A 77 -14.10 6.76 1.06
C ALA A 77 -12.95 6.50 2.05
N TYR A 78 -11.79 7.15 1.84
CA TYR A 78 -10.65 7.04 2.75
C TYR A 78 -10.97 7.58 4.16
N ARG A 79 -11.64 8.73 4.26
CA ARG A 79 -12.04 9.32 5.56
C ARG A 79 -13.15 8.53 6.26
N ASN A 80 -14.08 7.98 5.48
CA ASN A 80 -15.27 7.31 6.01
C ASN A 80 -15.03 5.82 6.33
N LYS A 81 -13.78 5.33 6.24
CA LYS A 81 -13.43 3.98 6.67
C LYS A 81 -13.77 3.76 8.14
N ARG A 82 -14.02 2.51 8.49
CA ARG A 82 -14.32 2.06 9.86
C ARG A 82 -13.36 0.95 10.21
N VAL A 83 -12.85 0.97 11.43
CA VAL A 83 -11.90 0.00 11.96
C VAL A 83 -12.47 -0.56 13.25
N ILE A 84 -12.42 -1.89 13.41
CA ILE A 84 -12.83 -2.62 14.60
C ILE A 84 -11.68 -3.57 14.98
N GLY A 85 -11.30 -3.60 16.26
CA GLY A 85 -10.22 -4.45 16.79
C GLY A 85 -8.88 -3.73 16.97
N GLU A 86 -7.84 -4.50 17.27
CA GLU A 86 -6.49 -3.97 17.50
C GLU A 86 -5.79 -3.67 16.17
N GLN A 87 -5.25 -2.47 16.06
CA GLN A 87 -4.42 -2.06 14.93
C GLN A 87 -2.97 -2.50 15.22
N LEU A 88 -2.34 -3.21 14.29
CA LEU A 88 -0.91 -3.53 14.37
C LEU A 88 -0.13 -2.23 14.59
N ASP A 89 0.66 -2.20 15.66
CA ASP A 89 1.39 -1.06 16.21
C ASP A 89 1.77 -0.01 15.14
N TYR A 90 0.97 1.05 15.12
CA TYR A 90 1.24 2.27 14.38
C TYR A 90 2.37 2.97 15.13
N LEU A 91 3.59 3.02 14.58
CA LEU A 91 4.49 4.13 14.89
C LEU A 91 4.00 5.30 14.03
N PRO A 92 3.24 6.27 14.60
CA PRO A 92 2.82 7.44 13.87
C PRO A 92 4.05 8.17 13.34
N TRP A 93 3.95 8.61 12.08
CA TRP A 93 4.64 9.68 11.33
C TRP A 93 5.73 10.58 11.96
N GLU A 94 6.50 10.17 12.97
CA GLU A 94 7.59 10.98 13.52
C GLU A 94 8.88 10.87 12.70
N ASN A 95 8.97 9.96 11.71
CA ASN A 95 10.23 9.70 10.98
C ASN A 95 10.11 9.59 9.45
N VAL A 96 9.01 10.03 8.84
CA VAL A 96 8.92 10.12 7.38
C VAL A 96 8.94 11.60 7.00
N ILE A 97 10.15 12.13 6.83
CA ILE A 97 10.38 13.42 6.18
C ILE A 97 9.95 13.23 4.72
N ILE A 98 8.89 13.94 4.31
CA ILE A 98 8.58 14.21 2.90
C ILE A 98 9.50 15.34 2.43
#